data_AF-A0A5C0VIR9-F1
#
_entry.id   AF-A0A5C0VIR9-F1
#
_cell.length_a   1.000
_cell.length_b   1.000
_cell.length_c   1.000
_cell.angle_alpha   90.00
_cell.angle_beta   90.00
_cell.angle_gamma   90.00
#
_symmetry.space_group_name_H-M   'P 1'
#
loop_
_entity.id
_entity.type
_entity.pdbx_description
1 polymer ?
#
loop_
_entity_poly.entity_id
_entity_poly.type
_entity_poly.pdbx_seq_one_letter_code
_entity_poly.pdbx_strand_id
1 'polypeptide(L)'
;MSTMKKQFTVEQRVNIVKEAEQIGFNEAAHKHGISSRAIYRWKDKFISGGEKALKYGAKIDPEVRSLREENDRLKKLIVKQALIIEIKEELIKKTSLRISKESRS
;
A
#
# COMPACT_ATOMS: atom_id res chain seq x y z
N MET A 1 27.67 -26.22 -11.66
CA MET A 1 27.08 -25.72 -12.92
C MET A 1 26.33 -24.42 -12.62
N SER A 2 26.65 -23.32 -13.28
CA SER A 2 25.99 -22.03 -13.03
C SER A 2 24.58 -22.08 -13.62
N THR A 3 23.55 -22.12 -12.76
CA THR A 3 22.14 -22.09 -13.19
C THR A 3 21.88 -20.73 -13.84
N MET A 4 21.74 -20.69 -15.16
CA MET A 4 21.32 -19.47 -15.85
C MET A 4 19.95 -19.06 -15.31
N LYS A 5 19.90 -17.94 -14.57
CA LYS A 5 18.63 -17.36 -14.11
C LYS A 5 17.82 -16.97 -15.34
N LYS A 6 16.70 -17.67 -15.55
CA LYS A 6 15.70 -17.34 -16.57
C LYS A 6 15.32 -15.85 -16.41
N GLN A 7 15.66 -15.04 -17.41
CA GLN A 7 15.31 -13.63 -17.42
C GLN A 7 13.94 -13.45 -18.05
N PHE A 8 13.02 -12.86 -17.28
CA PHE A 8 11.70 -12.48 -17.77
C PHE A 8 11.69 -11.01 -18.18
N THR A 9 11.07 -10.69 -19.30
CA THR A 9 10.77 -9.32 -19.72
C THR A 9 9.79 -8.65 -18.75
N VAL A 10 9.65 -7.32 -18.82
CA VAL A 10 8.69 -6.58 -18.01
C VAL A 10 7.27 -7.12 -18.23
N GLU A 11 6.88 -7.26 -19.49
CA GLU A 11 5.56 -7.71 -19.90
C GLU A 11 5.26 -9.15 -19.46
N GLN A 12 6.25 -10.05 -19.54
CA GLN A 12 6.14 -11.39 -18.99
C GLN A 12 5.91 -11.36 -17.48
N ARG A 13 6.63 -10.50 -16.72
CA ARG A 13 6.42 -10.38 -15.28
C ARG A 13 5.03 -9.84 -14.95
N VAL A 14 4.53 -8.88 -15.72
CA VAL A 14 3.15 -8.35 -15.57
C VAL A 14 2.13 -9.47 -15.76
N ASN A 15 2.27 -10.24 -16.84
CA ASN A 15 1.35 -11.34 -17.13
C ASN A 15 1.40 -12.44 -16.06
N ILE A 16 2.59 -12.80 -15.58
CA ILE A 16 2.76 -13.78 -14.50
C ILE A 16 2.14 -13.29 -13.19
N VAL A 17 2.30 -12.00 -12.85
CA VAL A 17 1.66 -11.42 -11.64
C VAL A 17 0.15 -11.45 -11.76
N LYS A 18 -0.41 -11.02 -12.91
CA LYS A 18 -1.87 -11.05 -13.15
C LYS A 18 -2.42 -12.47 -13.09
N GLU A 19 -1.72 -13.42 -13.71
CA GLU A 19 -2.09 -14.84 -13.68
C GLU A 19 -2.06 -15.39 -12.25
N ALA A 20 -1.01 -15.08 -11.48
CA ALA A 20 -0.89 -15.50 -10.08
C ALA A 20 -2.00 -14.95 -9.17
N GLU A 21 -2.61 -13.81 -9.51
CA GLU A 21 -3.79 -13.31 -8.80
C GLU A 21 -5.07 -14.08 -9.11
N GLN A 22 -5.13 -14.78 -10.25
CA GLN A 22 -6.28 -15.59 -10.66
C GLN A 22 -6.16 -17.04 -10.17
N ILE A 23 -5.00 -17.67 -10.39
CA ILE A 23 -4.78 -19.10 -10.09
C ILE A 23 -4.02 -19.34 -8.78
N GLY A 24 -3.49 -18.27 -8.17
CA GLY A 24 -2.69 -18.35 -6.95
C GLY A 24 -1.18 -18.40 -7.22
N PHE A 25 -0.41 -17.87 -6.26
CA PHE A 25 1.03 -17.63 -6.40
C PHE A 25 1.87 -18.92 -6.47
N ASN A 26 1.45 -19.99 -5.79
CA ASN A 26 2.17 -21.26 -5.82
C ASN A 26 1.96 -22.00 -7.13
N GLU A 27 0.74 -22.00 -7.66
CA GLU A 27 0.41 -22.63 -8.94
C GLU A 27 1.11 -21.92 -10.10
N ALA A 28 1.04 -20.58 -10.13
CA ALA A 28 1.76 -19.78 -11.11
C ALA A 28 3.29 -19.97 -11.00
N ALA A 29 3.83 -20.10 -9.79
CA ALA A 29 5.25 -20.38 -9.56
C ALA A 29 5.67 -21.72 -10.18
N HIS A 30 4.90 -22.79 -9.96
CA HIS A 30 5.13 -24.09 -10.58
C HIS A 30 5.04 -24.02 -12.10
N LYS A 31 4.01 -23.37 -12.65
CA LYS A 31 3.80 -23.24 -14.11
C LYS A 31 4.96 -22.53 -14.81
N HIS A 32 5.50 -21.47 -14.22
CA HIS A 32 6.55 -20.65 -14.83
C HIS A 32 7.97 -21.06 -14.46
N GLY A 33 8.12 -22.03 -13.55
CA GLY A 33 9.42 -22.52 -13.07
C GLY A 33 10.18 -21.49 -12.24
N ILE A 34 9.46 -20.72 -11.42
CA ILE A 34 10.03 -19.67 -10.55
C ILE A 34 9.53 -19.82 -9.12
N SER A 35 10.13 -19.12 -8.16
CA SER A 35 9.62 -19.12 -6.79
C SER A 35 8.41 -18.20 -6.63
N SER A 36 7.43 -18.60 -5.82
CA SER A 36 6.30 -17.74 -5.44
C SER A 36 6.78 -16.44 -4.82
N ARG A 37 7.86 -16.46 -4.04
CA ARG A 37 8.54 -15.26 -3.50
C ARG A 37 9.00 -14.28 -4.59
N ALA A 38 9.40 -14.75 -5.76
CA ALA A 38 9.74 -13.87 -6.88
C ALA A 38 8.51 -13.14 -7.42
N ILE A 39 7.39 -13.88 -7.56
CA ILE A 39 6.11 -13.33 -8.01
C ILE A 39 5.57 -12.30 -7.00
N TYR A 40 5.62 -12.58 -5.70
CA TYR A 40 5.25 -11.61 -4.66
C TYR A 40 6.06 -10.31 -4.77
N ARG A 41 7.40 -10.42 -4.91
CA ARG A 41 8.24 -9.22 -5.10
C ARG A 41 7.90 -8.45 -6.37
N TRP A 42 7.51 -9.14 -7.44
CA TRP A 42 7.05 -8.48 -8.66
C TRP A 42 5.71 -7.78 -8.45
N LYS A 43 4.76 -8.40 -7.74
CA LYS A 43 3.51 -7.76 -7.34
C LYS A 43 3.74 -6.49 -6.53
N ASP A 44 4.58 -6.54 -5.49
CA ASP A 44 4.88 -5.37 -4.66
C ASP A 44 5.51 -4.23 -5.49
N LYS A 45 6.40 -4.59 -6.43
CA LYS A 45 6.99 -3.63 -7.38
C LYS A 45 5.96 -3.05 -8.33
N PHE A 46 5.06 -3.87 -8.86
CA PHE A 46 3.99 -3.45 -9.76
C PHE A 46 3.02 -2.49 -9.06
N ILE A 47 2.60 -2.79 -7.82
CA ILE A 47 1.77 -1.88 -7.01
C ILE A 47 2.52 -0.58 -6.67
N SER A 48 3.84 -0.65 -6.50
CA SER A 48 4.62 0.52 -6.10
C SER A 48 5.03 1.47 -7.23
N GLY A 49 5.24 0.98 -8.45
CA GLY A 49 5.71 1.83 -9.54
C GLY A 49 5.26 1.37 -10.92
N GLY A 50 4.17 0.61 -10.98
CA GLY A 50 3.60 0.08 -12.22
C GLY A 50 4.55 -0.84 -12.97
N GLU A 51 4.34 -0.97 -14.27
CA GLU A 51 5.13 -1.85 -15.14
C GLU A 51 6.62 -1.48 -15.16
N LYS A 52 6.94 -0.19 -15.09
CA LYS A 52 8.33 0.29 -15.11
C LYS A 52 9.14 -0.24 -13.93
N ALA A 53 8.52 -0.45 -12.76
CA ALA A 53 9.17 -0.99 -11.57
C ALA A 53 9.52 -2.49 -11.69
N LEU A 54 8.93 -3.21 -12.66
CA LEU A 54 9.25 -4.61 -12.94
C LEU A 54 10.51 -4.80 -13.77
N LYS A 55 11.11 -3.74 -14.34
CA LYS A 55 12.37 -3.83 -15.09
C LYS A 55 13.49 -4.37 -14.20
N TYR A 56 14.36 -5.23 -14.75
CA TYR A 56 15.50 -5.75 -14.01
C TYR A 56 16.41 -4.59 -13.56
N GLY A 57 16.79 -4.58 -12.28
CA GLY A 57 17.58 -3.48 -11.71
C GLY A 57 16.82 -2.17 -11.46
N ALA A 58 15.51 -2.11 -11.68
CA ALA A 58 14.71 -0.92 -11.39
C ALA A 58 14.80 -0.56 -9.91
N LYS A 59 15.30 0.66 -9.65
CA LYS A 59 15.21 1.34 -8.35
C LYS A 59 13.88 2.09 -8.30
N ILE A 60 13.29 2.16 -7.11
CA ILE A 60 12.15 3.06 -6.87
C ILE A 60 12.69 4.48 -7.07
N ASP A 61 11.95 5.28 -7.83
CA ASP A 61 12.29 6.68 -8.04
C ASP A 61 12.36 7.39 -6.68
N PRO A 62 13.49 8.04 -6.33
CA PRO A 62 13.62 8.77 -5.07
C PRO A 62 12.48 9.76 -4.82
N GLU A 63 11.96 10.41 -5.86
CA GLU A 63 10.83 11.33 -5.77
C GLU A 63 9.54 10.59 -5.40
N VAL A 64 9.25 9.47 -6.07
CA VAL A 64 8.09 8.62 -5.75
C VAL A 64 8.17 8.09 -4.32
N ARG A 65 9.37 7.74 -3.84
CA ARG A 65 9.57 7.33 -2.45
C ARG A 65 9.27 8.47 -1.47
N SER A 66 9.82 9.66 -1.71
CA SER A 66 9.59 10.85 -0.89
C SER A 66 8.10 11.20 -0.82
N LEU A 67 7.43 11.20 -1.98
CA LEU A 67 5.98 11.45 -2.07
C LEU A 67 5.15 10.43 -1.28
N ARG A 68 5.56 9.15 -1.26
CA ARG A 68 4.88 8.12 -0.45
C ARG A 68 5.05 8.35 1.04
N GLU A 69 6.28 8.64 1.47
CA GLU A 69 6.59 8.92 2.87
C GLU A 69 5.80 10.15 3.37
N GLU A 70 5.71 11.20 2.55
CA GLU A 70 4.90 12.38 2.86
C GLU A 70 3.40 12.06 2.85
N ASN A 71 2.90 11.25 1.91
CA ASN A 71 1.49 10.84 1.90
C ASN A 71 1.10 10.08 3.17
N ASP A 72 1.95 9.16 3.64
CA ASP A 72 1.73 8.43 4.88
C ASP A 72 1.76 9.35 6.11
N ARG A 73 2.65 10.35 6.11
CA ARG A 73 2.69 11.39 7.14
C ARG A 73 1.41 12.21 7.15
N LEU A 74 0.94 12.66 5.99
CA LEU A 74 -0.28 13.44 5.84
C LEU A 74 -1.52 12.66 6.29
N LYS A 75 -1.64 11.37 5.92
CA LYS A 75 -2.72 10.50 6.41
C LYS A 75 -2.75 10.41 7.93
N LYS A 76 -1.59 10.20 8.57
CA LYS A 76 -1.49 10.17 10.04
C LYS A 76 -1.92 11.49 10.66
N LEU A 77 -1.56 12.62 10.04
CA LEU A 77 -1.95 13.94 10.52
C LEU A 77 -3.47 14.14 10.42
N ILE A 78 -4.08 13.76 9.31
CA ILE A 78 -5.54 13.84 9.11
C ILE A 78 -6.28 13.00 10.16
N VAL A 79 -5.85 11.77 10.42
CA VAL A 79 -6.46 10.92 11.46
C VAL A 79 -6.40 11.60 12.84
N LYS A 80 -5.25 12.18 13.19
CA LYS A 80 -5.11 12.92 14.46
C LYS A 80 -6.03 14.13 14.52
N GLN A 81 -6.15 14.89 13.43
CA GLN A 81 -7.03 16.05 13.37
C GLN A 81 -8.50 15.65 13.50
N ALA A 82 -8.93 14.59 12.80
CA ALA A 82 -10.28 14.05 12.89
C ALA A 82 -10.64 13.67 14.34
N LEU A 83 -9.75 12.97 15.04
CA LEU A 83 -9.94 12.62 16.46
C LEU A 83 -10.06 13.87 17.35
N ILE A 84 -9.23 14.88 17.12
CA ILE A 84 -9.31 16.15 17.88
C ILE A 84 -10.65 16.85 17.65
N ILE A 85 -11.16 16.84 16.42
CA ILE A 85 -12.46 17.43 16.08
C ILE A 85 -13.57 16.70 16.83
N GLU A 86 -13.60 15.37 16.78
CA GLU A 86 -14.58 14.55 17.48
C GLU A 86 -14.61 14.83 18.99
N ILE A 87 -13.44 14.87 19.63
CA ILE A 87 -13.33 15.19 21.06
C ILE A 87 -13.84 16.61 21.35
N LYS A 88 -13.51 17.59 20.51
CA LYS A 88 -13.98 18.97 20.68
C LYS A 88 -15.51 19.07 20.59
N GLU A 89 -16.11 18.38 19.62
CA GLU A 89 -17.57 18.34 19.46
C GLU A 89 -18.25 17.71 20.68
N GLU A 90 -17.70 16.60 21.21
CA GLU A 90 -18.21 15.99 22.43
C GLU A 90 -18.13 16.93 23.65
N LEU A 91 -17.04 17.66 23.80
CA LEU A 91 -16.85 18.61 24.89
C LEU A 91 -17.84 19.78 24.80
N ILE A 92 -18.07 20.31 23.59
CA ILE A 92 -19.07 21.36 23.35
C ILE A 92 -20.46 20.84 23.73
N LYS A 93 -20.81 19.63 23.29
CA LYS A 93 -22.10 19.00 23.61
C LYS A 93 -22.27 18.77 25.11
N LYS A 94 -21.24 18.28 25.81
CA LYS A 94 -21.29 18.09 27.28
C LYS A 94 -21.46 19.42 28.00
N THR A 95 -20.78 20.47 27.54
CA THR A 95 -20.83 21.80 28.15
C THR A 95 -22.21 22.44 27.94
N SER A 96 -22.77 22.39 26.73
CA SER A 96 -24.11 22.93 26.46
C SER A 96 -25.20 22.20 27.26
N LEU A 97 -25.08 20.88 27.40
CA LEU A 97 -26.00 20.08 28.23
C LEU A 97 -25.92 20.44 29.71
N ARG A 98 -24.74 20.77 30.25
CA ARG A 98 -24.58 21.23 31.64
C ARG A 98 -25.26 22.59 31.85
N ILE A 99 -24.98 23.55 30.97
CA ILE A 99 -25.58 24.89 31.02
C ILE A 99 -27.11 24.79 30.99
N SER A 100 -27.68 23.99 30.08
CA SER A 100 -29.14 23.80 30.00
C SER A 100 -29.75 23.14 31.24
N LYS A 101 -28.99 22.37 32.03
CA LYS A 101 -29.48 21.79 33.29
C LYS A 101 -29.49 22.82 34.42
N GLU A 102 -28.43 23.61 34.52
CA GLU A 102 -28.30 24.70 35.51
C GLU A 102 -29.35 25.80 35.30
N SER A 103 -29.72 26.13 34.05
CA SER A 103 -30.75 27.14 33.78
C SER A 103 -32.20 26.69 34.09
N ARG A 104 -32.42 25.40 34.40
CA ARG A 104 -33.75 24.84 34.69
C ARG A 104 -33.96 24.52 36.18
N SER A 105 -32.92 24.64 37.02
CA SER A 105 -33.03 24.59 38.49
C SER A 105 -33.18 26.00 39.04
#